data_AF-A0AB34C3B6-F1
#
_entry.id   AF-A0AB34C3B6-F1
#
_cell.length_a   1.000
_cell.length_b   1.000
_cell.length_c   1.000
_cell.angle_alpha   90.00
_cell.angle_beta   90.00
_cell.angle_gamma   90.00
#
_symmetry.space_group_name_H-M   'P 1'
#
loop_
_entity.id
_entity.type
_entity.pdbx_description
1 polymer ?
#
loop_
_entity_poly.entity_id
_entity_poly.type
_entity_poly.pdbx_seq_one_letter_code
_entity_poly.pdbx_strand_id
1 'polypeptide(L)'
;MTEQLSPPSGATTLVCFTKVPADTPWWKPPVTIQKGERYFFRASGLWLDASIEHDPNGREVEKLGKFKRFIRCKENGATWFTLIGSVEKDSQSFFPIGDGSLWPDGWVATKSGQFYCFANDVRVMYWNNKLKIDLEIWQ
;
A
#
# COMPACT_ATOMS: atom_id res chain seq x y z
N MET A 1 8.89 -26.20 3.03
CA MET A 1 9.68 -25.41 2.07
C MET A 1 8.93 -24.12 1.85
N THR A 2 9.40 -23.00 2.38
CA THR A 2 8.95 -21.67 1.93
C THR A 2 9.60 -21.44 0.57
N GLU A 3 8.82 -21.42 -0.50
CA GLU A 3 9.31 -20.98 -1.80
C GLU A 3 9.85 -19.56 -1.64
N GLN A 4 11.15 -19.40 -1.82
CA GLN A 4 11.79 -18.10 -1.84
C GLN A 4 11.42 -17.47 -3.19
N LEU A 5 10.30 -16.73 -3.21
CA LEU A 5 9.82 -16.05 -4.40
C LEU A 5 10.92 -15.14 -4.96
N SER A 6 11.20 -15.25 -6.25
CA SER A 6 12.19 -14.41 -6.93
C SER A 6 11.89 -12.91 -6.72
N PRO A 7 12.91 -12.04 -6.66
CA PRO A 7 12.70 -10.60 -6.58
C PRO A 7 11.86 -10.10 -7.77
N PRO A 8 11.11 -9.00 -7.61
CA PRO A 8 10.58 -8.26 -8.75
C PRO A 8 11.67 -7.93 -9.77
N SER A 9 11.31 -7.86 -11.05
CA SER A 9 12.27 -7.50 -12.12
C SER A 9 12.94 -6.16 -11.81
N GLY A 10 14.28 -6.11 -11.90
CA GLY A 10 15.06 -4.91 -11.59
C GLY A 10 15.40 -4.72 -10.10
N ALA A 11 14.77 -5.49 -9.20
CA ALA A 11 15.09 -5.48 -7.78
C ALA A 11 16.17 -6.51 -7.43
N THR A 12 16.95 -6.22 -6.39
CA THR A 12 18.07 -7.05 -5.94
C THR A 12 17.94 -7.50 -4.50
N THR A 13 17.47 -6.61 -3.61
CA THR A 13 17.56 -6.81 -2.16
C THR A 13 16.20 -6.60 -1.53
N LEU A 14 15.74 -7.58 -0.74
CA LEU A 14 14.55 -7.41 0.08
C LEU A 14 14.88 -6.48 1.24
N VAL A 15 14.32 -5.28 1.23
CA VAL A 15 14.47 -4.30 2.31
C VAL A 15 13.58 -4.67 3.49
N CYS A 16 12.33 -5.07 3.21
CA CYS A 16 11.37 -5.39 4.26
C CYS A 16 10.27 -6.32 3.76
N PHE A 17 9.89 -7.29 4.59
CA PHE A 17 8.62 -7.98 4.51
C PHE A 17 7.76 -7.59 5.73
N THR A 18 6.49 -7.29 5.51
CA THR A 18 5.56 -6.93 6.58
C THR A 18 4.13 -7.34 6.27
N LYS A 19 3.31 -7.52 7.31
CA LYS A 19 1.87 -7.77 7.18
C LYS A 19 1.12 -6.49 7.52
N VAL A 20 0.62 -5.78 6.50
CA VAL A 20 -0.09 -4.51 6.64
C VAL A 20 -1.54 -4.80 7.07
N PRO A 21 -1.95 -4.44 8.29
CA PRO A 21 -3.32 -4.69 8.75
C PRO A 21 -4.30 -3.63 8.20
N ALA A 22 -5.52 -4.06 7.88
CA ALA A 22 -6.55 -3.21 7.28
C ALA A 22 -7.10 -2.13 8.23
N ASP A 23 -7.02 -2.38 9.54
CA ASP A 23 -7.57 -1.55 10.61
C ASP A 23 -6.61 -0.45 11.10
N THR A 24 -5.37 -0.43 10.59
CA THR A 24 -4.34 0.52 11.02
C THR A 24 -4.18 1.63 9.99
N PRO A 25 -4.60 2.87 10.28
CA PRO A 25 -4.56 3.96 9.30
C PRO A 25 -3.14 4.44 8.98
N TRP A 26 -2.14 4.04 9.74
CA TRP A 26 -0.73 4.35 9.48
C TRP A 26 0.16 3.20 9.93
N TRP A 27 0.22 2.14 9.13
CA TRP A 27 1.16 1.05 9.36
C TRP A 27 2.58 1.55 9.14
N LYS A 28 3.46 1.31 10.11
CA LYS A 28 4.84 1.82 10.14
C LYS A 28 5.83 0.66 10.21
N PRO A 29 6.20 0.06 9.06
CA PRO A 29 7.31 -0.90 9.04
C PRO A 29 8.65 -0.17 9.27
N PRO A 30 9.73 -0.87 9.66
CA PRO A 30 11.04 -0.27 9.92
C PRO A 30 11.81 0.05 8.61
N VAL A 31 11.19 0.85 7.73
CA VAL A 31 11.75 1.24 6.42
C VAL A 31 11.89 2.76 6.38
N THR A 32 13.10 3.23 6.07
CA THR A 32 13.36 4.63 5.75
C THR A 32 13.59 4.76 4.26
N ILE A 33 12.73 5.54 3.60
CA ILE A 33 12.86 5.90 2.19
C ILE A 33 13.97 6.95 2.04
N GLN A 34 14.79 6.81 1.02
CA GLN A 34 15.81 7.79 0.65
C GLN A 34 15.43 8.43 -0.69
N LYS A 35 15.43 9.77 -0.75
CA LYS A 35 15.16 10.53 -1.96
C LYS A 35 16.10 10.09 -3.10
N GLY A 36 15.54 9.88 -4.28
CA GLY A 36 16.27 9.49 -5.49
C GLY A 36 16.47 7.98 -5.62
N GLU A 37 16.36 7.23 -4.51
CA GLU A 37 16.40 5.76 -4.55
C GLU A 37 15.14 5.19 -5.19
N ARG A 38 15.31 3.99 -5.75
CA ARG A 38 14.25 3.24 -6.41
C ARG A 38 13.82 2.09 -5.53
N TYR A 39 12.51 1.93 -5.39
CA TYR A 39 11.90 0.85 -4.61
C TYR A 39 10.92 0.06 -5.46
N PHE A 40 10.94 -1.25 -5.30
CA PHE A 40 9.97 -2.16 -5.93
C PHE A 40 9.09 -2.76 -4.85
N PHE A 41 7.83 -2.97 -5.21
CA PHE A 41 6.83 -3.49 -4.28
C PHE A 41 6.27 -4.80 -4.82
N ARG A 42 5.95 -5.71 -3.91
CA ARG A 42 5.10 -6.86 -4.19
C ARG A 42 4.13 -7.00 -3.04
N ALA A 43 2.83 -7.00 -3.34
CA ALA A 43 1.82 -7.18 -2.32
C ALA A 43 0.83 -8.29 -2.70
N SER A 44 0.37 -9.05 -1.72
CA SER A 44 -0.62 -10.13 -1.91
C SER A 44 -1.45 -10.39 -0.65
N GLY A 45 -2.52 -11.16 -0.80
CA GLY A 45 -3.46 -11.47 0.27
C GLY A 45 -4.76 -10.69 0.16
N LEU A 46 -5.52 -10.64 1.25
CA LEU A 46 -6.82 -9.98 1.29
C LEU A 46 -7.00 -9.14 2.57
N TRP A 47 -7.63 -8.00 2.40
CA TRP A 47 -8.30 -7.22 3.44
C TRP A 47 -9.81 -7.40 3.37
N LEU A 48 -10.48 -7.08 4.48
CA LEU A 48 -11.94 -6.95 4.53
C LEU A 48 -12.35 -5.52 4.91
N ASP A 49 -13.22 -4.90 4.11
CA ASP A 49 -14.06 -3.76 4.50
C ASP A 49 -15.41 -4.30 4.99
N ALA A 50 -15.61 -4.33 6.30
CA ALA A 50 -16.64 -5.13 6.96
C ALA A 50 -16.60 -6.61 6.53
N SER A 51 -17.32 -6.96 5.46
CA SER A 51 -17.41 -8.31 4.89
C SER A 51 -17.09 -8.34 3.39
N ILE A 52 -16.58 -7.24 2.83
CA ILE A 52 -16.21 -7.13 1.42
C ILE A 52 -14.71 -7.37 1.29
N GLU A 53 -14.33 -8.30 0.43
CA GLU A 53 -12.92 -8.59 0.15
C GLU A 53 -12.29 -7.57 -0.80
N HIS A 54 -11.07 -7.19 -0.47
CA HIS A 54 -10.20 -6.33 -1.26
C HIS A 54 -8.79 -6.92 -1.29
N ASP A 55 -8.23 -7.05 -2.49
CA ASP A 55 -6.81 -7.31 -2.68
C ASP A 55 -6.01 -5.97 -2.54
N PRO A 56 -4.67 -5.98 -2.67
CA PRO A 56 -3.87 -4.76 -2.61
C PRO A 56 -4.21 -3.71 -3.67
N ASN A 57 -4.77 -4.10 -4.82
CA ASN A 57 -5.15 -3.18 -5.88
C ASN A 57 -6.43 -2.42 -5.52
N GLY A 58 -7.24 -2.99 -4.63
CA GLY A 58 -8.53 -2.43 -4.27
C GLY A 58 -9.52 -2.55 -5.42
N ARG A 59 -10.67 -1.91 -5.26
CA ARG A 59 -11.70 -1.88 -6.31
C ARG A 59 -12.67 -0.74 -6.09
N GLU A 60 -13.37 -0.38 -7.15
CA GLU A 60 -14.58 0.42 -7.02
C GLU A 60 -15.68 -0.39 -6.31
N VAL A 61 -16.41 0.30 -5.44
CA VAL A 61 -17.56 -0.24 -4.71
C VAL A 61 -18.73 0.70 -4.91
N GLU A 62 -19.63 0.38 -5.85
CA GLU A 62 -20.71 1.28 -6.29
C GLU A 62 -21.55 1.82 -5.12
N LYS A 63 -21.90 0.96 -4.16
CA LYS A 63 -22.68 1.34 -2.97
C LYS A 63 -21.98 2.38 -2.07
N LEU A 64 -20.65 2.52 -2.19
CA LEU A 64 -19.85 3.50 -1.45
C LEU A 64 -19.55 4.77 -2.27
N GLY A 65 -20.12 4.91 -3.47
CA GLY A 65 -19.82 6.01 -4.40
C GLY A 65 -20.00 7.41 -3.79
N LYS A 66 -21.03 7.62 -2.94
CA LYS A 66 -21.25 8.90 -2.23
C LYS A 66 -20.13 9.25 -1.24
N PHE A 67 -19.40 8.24 -0.77
CA PHE A 67 -18.28 8.39 0.14
C PHE A 67 -16.92 8.45 -0.55
N LYS A 68 -16.86 8.23 -1.88
CA LYS A 68 -15.61 8.24 -2.66
C LYS A 68 -14.81 9.53 -2.49
N ARG A 69 -15.48 10.67 -2.29
CA ARG A 69 -14.81 11.96 -2.03
C ARG A 69 -14.05 12.01 -0.69
N PHE A 70 -14.27 11.06 0.21
CA PHE A 70 -13.69 11.00 1.55
C PHE A 70 -12.59 9.95 1.72
N ILE A 71 -12.32 9.13 0.70
CA ILE A 71 -11.14 8.25 0.72
C ILE A 71 -9.88 9.11 0.78
N ARG A 72 -8.85 8.58 1.42
CA ARG A 72 -7.65 9.35 1.80
C ARG A 72 -6.77 9.70 0.61
N CYS A 73 -6.49 8.74 -0.26
CA CYS A 73 -5.69 8.92 -1.46
C CYS A 73 -6.59 8.96 -2.71
N LYS A 74 -6.35 9.94 -3.57
CA LYS A 74 -7.09 10.18 -4.82
C LYS A 74 -6.16 10.26 -6.03
N GLU A 75 -4.91 9.85 -5.88
CA GLU A 75 -3.95 9.78 -6.97
C GLU A 75 -4.40 8.78 -8.04
N ASN A 76 -3.94 8.97 -9.29
CA ASN A 76 -4.26 8.06 -10.38
C ASN A 76 -3.82 6.62 -10.04
N GLY A 77 -4.73 5.67 -10.19
CA GLY A 77 -4.51 4.26 -9.79
C GLY A 77 -4.95 3.93 -8.36
N ALA A 78 -5.38 4.91 -7.55
CA ALA A 78 -5.96 4.67 -6.24
C ALA A 78 -7.49 4.53 -6.31
N THR A 79 -8.02 3.45 -5.73
CA THR A 79 -9.44 3.20 -5.52
C THR A 79 -9.70 2.84 -4.05
N TRP A 80 -10.90 2.34 -3.72
CA TRP A 80 -11.22 1.88 -2.38
C TRP A 80 -10.30 0.71 -2.00
N PHE A 81 -9.65 0.80 -0.85
CA PHE A 81 -8.74 -0.19 -0.29
C PHE A 81 -7.46 -0.47 -1.07
N THR A 82 -7.14 0.28 -2.12
CA THR A 82 -5.80 0.20 -2.72
C THR A 82 -4.74 0.38 -1.64
N LEU A 83 -3.68 -0.43 -1.62
CA LEU A 83 -2.54 -0.24 -0.73
C LEU A 83 -1.83 1.05 -1.13
N ILE A 84 -1.72 1.98 -0.19
CA ILE A 84 -1.11 3.30 -0.40
C ILE A 84 0.19 3.39 0.41
N GLY A 85 1.23 3.94 -0.22
CA GLY A 85 2.46 4.37 0.43
C GLY A 85 2.42 5.87 0.80
N SER A 86 3.17 6.24 1.82
CA SER A 86 3.35 7.62 2.27
C SER A 86 4.71 7.76 2.94
N VAL A 87 5.31 8.95 2.83
CA VAL A 87 6.55 9.28 3.54
C VAL A 87 6.23 10.36 4.58
N GLU A 88 6.56 10.11 5.85
CA GLU A 88 6.27 10.98 7.00
C GLU A 88 4.77 11.27 7.27
N LYS A 89 3.88 10.33 6.91
CA LYS A 89 2.41 10.50 7.01
C LYS A 89 1.87 11.75 6.31
N ASP A 90 2.60 12.26 5.33
CA ASP A 90 2.25 13.45 4.59
C ASP A 90 1.28 13.09 3.45
N SER A 91 0.11 13.71 3.44
CA SER A 91 -0.91 13.50 2.41
C SER A 91 -0.45 13.89 1.01
N GLN A 92 0.51 14.80 0.87
CA GLN A 92 1.08 15.20 -0.42
C GLN A 92 2.12 14.20 -0.94
N SER A 93 2.45 13.18 -0.14
CA SER A 93 3.38 12.10 -0.50
C SER A 93 2.69 10.77 -0.74
N PHE A 94 1.36 10.76 -0.85
CA PHE A 94 0.64 9.54 -1.15
C PHE A 94 0.99 9.04 -2.54
N PHE A 95 1.17 7.73 -2.64
CA PHE A 95 1.30 7.05 -3.92
C PHE A 95 0.63 5.68 -3.84
N PRO A 96 -0.18 5.30 -4.84
CA PRO A 96 -0.75 3.97 -4.88
C PRO A 96 0.36 2.95 -5.15
N ILE A 97 0.43 1.93 -4.30
CA ILE A 97 1.35 0.79 -4.46
C ILE A 97 0.63 -0.33 -5.21
N GLY A 98 -0.61 -0.63 -4.83
CA GLY A 98 -1.33 -1.79 -5.37
C GLY A 98 -0.63 -3.09 -5.00
N ASP A 99 -0.63 -4.05 -5.94
CA ASP A 99 0.20 -5.25 -5.90
C ASP A 99 1.66 -5.01 -6.33
N GLY A 100 2.01 -3.78 -6.73
CA GLY A 100 3.30 -3.38 -7.27
C GLY A 100 3.33 -3.15 -8.78
N SER A 101 2.32 -3.62 -9.52
CA SER A 101 2.25 -3.52 -10.99
C SER A 101 2.15 -2.09 -11.53
N LEU A 102 1.77 -1.12 -10.68
CA LEU A 102 1.78 0.30 -11.01
C LEU A 102 3.20 0.87 -11.19
N TRP A 103 4.22 0.16 -10.70
CA TRP A 103 5.62 0.56 -10.73
C TRP A 103 6.49 -0.56 -11.34
N PRO A 104 6.30 -0.92 -12.62
CA PRO A 104 7.01 -2.04 -13.23
C PRO A 104 8.53 -1.84 -13.27
N ASP A 105 8.97 -0.59 -13.40
CA ASP A 105 10.38 -0.19 -13.34
C ASP A 105 10.78 0.32 -11.95
N GLY A 106 9.96 0.12 -10.92
CA GLY A 106 10.17 0.64 -9.57
C GLY A 106 9.77 2.10 -9.39
N TRP A 107 9.33 2.43 -8.17
CA TRP A 107 8.97 3.79 -7.75
C TRP A 107 10.21 4.56 -7.33
N VAL A 108 10.40 5.76 -7.88
CA VAL A 108 11.50 6.65 -7.50
C VAL A 108 11.05 7.58 -6.39
N ALA A 109 11.74 7.53 -5.26
CA ALA A 109 11.40 8.33 -4.09
C ALA A 109 11.64 9.82 -4.33
N THR A 110 10.61 10.63 -4.18
CA THR A 110 10.70 12.10 -4.34
C THR A 110 11.20 12.82 -3.09
N LYS A 111 11.16 12.15 -1.92
CA LYS A 111 11.65 12.65 -0.63
C LYS A 111 12.13 11.52 0.28
N SER A 112 13.00 11.86 1.25
CA SER A 112 13.46 10.94 2.29
C SER A 112 12.55 10.97 3.53
N GLY A 113 12.51 9.87 4.28
CA GLY A 113 11.84 9.80 5.58
C GLY A 113 11.28 8.41 5.89
N GLN A 114 10.62 8.30 7.04
CA GLN A 114 9.94 7.09 7.48
C GLN A 114 8.81 6.72 6.51
N PHE A 115 8.83 5.47 6.04
CA PHE A 115 7.76 4.90 5.24
C PHE A 115 6.54 4.57 6.10
N TYR A 116 5.36 4.85 5.56
CA TYR A 116 4.07 4.40 6.07
C TYR A 116 3.25 3.82 4.94
N CYS A 117 2.37 2.88 5.28
CA CYS A 117 1.37 2.39 4.34
C CYS A 117 0.04 2.10 5.03
N PHE A 118 -1.02 1.96 4.23
CA PHE A 118 -2.39 1.72 4.71
C PHE A 118 -3.31 1.27 3.58
N ALA A 119 -4.43 0.63 3.93
CA ALA A 119 -5.56 0.39 3.02
C ALA A 119 -6.30 1.70 2.74
N ASN A 120 -6.55 2.08 1.48
CA ASN A 120 -7.18 3.36 1.15
C ASN A 120 -8.68 3.43 1.52
N ASP A 121 -8.97 3.88 2.74
CA ASP A 121 -10.32 3.97 3.27
C ASP A 121 -10.59 5.34 3.89
N VAL A 122 -11.86 5.63 4.21
CA VAL A 122 -12.27 6.81 4.95
C VAL A 122 -11.68 6.74 6.37
N ARG A 123 -11.00 7.81 6.79
CA ARG A 123 -10.20 7.85 8.03
C ARG A 123 -10.92 7.37 9.30
N VAL A 124 -12.24 7.55 9.38
CA VAL A 124 -13.05 7.20 10.57
C VAL A 124 -13.73 5.84 10.46
N MET A 125 -13.51 5.09 9.38
CA MET A 125 -14.18 3.81 9.13
C MET A 125 -13.32 2.57 9.41
N TYR A 126 -12.01 2.72 9.67
CA TYR A 126 -11.07 1.61 9.87
C TYR A 126 -11.45 0.56 10.94
N TRP A 127 -12.38 0.88 11.85
CA TRP A 127 -12.81 0.00 12.94
C TRP A 127 -13.54 -1.26 12.49
N ASN A 128 -14.13 -1.28 11.28
CA ASN A 128 -14.78 -2.47 10.72
C ASN A 128 -13.84 -3.28 9.80
N ASN A 129 -12.61 -2.80 9.60
CA ASN A 129 -11.66 -3.42 8.68
C ASN A 129 -10.95 -4.61 9.33
N LYS A 130 -10.66 -5.65 8.56
CA LYS A 130 -10.00 -6.87 9.08
C LYS A 130 -8.97 -7.43 8.11
N LEU A 131 -8.23 -8.42 8.59
CA LEU A 131 -7.17 -9.15 7.89
C LEU A 131 -5.96 -8.27 7.53
N LYS A 132 -5.01 -8.85 6.78
CA LYS A 132 -3.72 -8.24 6.48
C LYS A 132 -3.28 -8.57 5.05
N ILE A 133 -2.59 -7.62 4.42
CA ILE A 133 -1.85 -7.81 3.18
C ILE A 133 -0.39 -8.09 3.49
N ASP A 134 0.19 -9.06 2.82
CA ASP A 134 1.62 -9.30 2.82
C ASP A 134 2.26 -8.32 1.83
N LEU A 135 3.17 -7.47 2.32
CA LEU A 135 3.90 -6.47 1.55
C LEU A 135 5.40 -6.74 1.64
N GLU A 136 6.02 -6.80 0.48
CA GLU A 136 7.46 -6.79 0.31
C GLU A 136 7.91 -5.47 -0.33
N ILE A 137 9.02 -4.94 0.18
CA ILE A 137 9.68 -3.74 -0.31
C ILE A 137 11.10 -4.14 -0.69
N TRP A 138 11.49 -3.85 -1.92
CA TRP A 138 12.80 -4.20 -2.47
C TRP A 138 13.53 -2.96 -3.01
N GLN A 139 14.84 -3.09 -3.18
CA GLN A 139 15.70 -2.16 -3.92
C GLN A 139 16.47 -2.92 -5.00
#